data_AF-A0A858SR57-F1
#
_entry.id   AF-A0A858SR57-F1
#
_cell.length_a   1.000
_cell.length_b   1.000
_cell.length_c   1.000
_cell.angle_alpha   90.00
_cell.angle_beta   90.00
_cell.angle_gamma   90.00
#
_symmetry.space_group_name_H-M   'P 1'
#
loop_
_entity.id
_entity.type
_entity.pdbx_description
1 polymer ?
#
loop_
_entity_poly.entity_id
_entity_poly.type
_entity_poly.pdbx_seq_one_letter_code
_entity_poly.pdbx_strand_id
1 'polypeptide(L)'
;MNDIGVVQCDRHGQVQAAYLCQHLLAGLTDRSPRGVNWVTDENDAVNAWCDGCESYLLANGNEWNDRTEAHAQIKLVCRNCFDDFESFDTLKEAN
;
A
#
# COMPACT_ATOMS: atom_id res chain seq x y z
N MET A 1 23.82 -11.60 6.19
CA MET A 1 22.45 -11.88 5.76
C MET A 1 21.66 -10.67 6.18
N ASN A 2 21.41 -9.74 5.25
CA ASN A 2 20.71 -8.51 5.58
C ASN A 2 19.21 -8.81 5.54
N ASP A 3 18.61 -8.97 6.72
CA ASP A 3 17.16 -8.99 6.98
C ASP A 3 16.51 -7.61 6.71
N ILE A 4 16.93 -6.91 5.66
CA ILE A 4 16.37 -5.60 5.32
C ILE A 4 15.19 -5.83 4.38
N GLY A 5 13.98 -5.51 4.84
CA GLY A 5 12.79 -5.47 4.00
C GLY A 5 11.86 -6.69 4.07
N VAL A 6 11.99 -7.57 5.06
CA VAL A 6 11.05 -8.71 5.27
C VAL A 6 10.24 -8.56 6.56
N VAL A 7 9.00 -9.05 6.55
CA VAL A 7 8.06 -9.02 7.68
C VAL A 7 7.52 -10.43 7.95
N GLN A 8 7.27 -10.75 9.22
CA GLN A 8 6.57 -11.97 9.61
C GLN A 8 5.06 -11.74 9.49
N CYS A 9 4.42 -12.45 8.56
CA CYS A 9 2.97 -12.47 8.38
C CYS A 9 2.38 -13.75 8.95
N ASP A 10 1.34 -13.65 9.77
CA ASP A 10 0.65 -14.82 10.34
C ASP A 10 0.07 -15.76 9.28
N ARG A 11 -0.23 -15.25 8.08
CA ARG A 11 -0.80 -16.02 6.96
C ARG A 11 0.25 -16.51 5.95
N HIS A 12 1.29 -15.72 5.71
CA HIS A 12 2.23 -15.94 4.60
C HIS A 12 3.67 -16.22 5.05
N GLY A 13 3.95 -16.21 6.35
CA GLY A 13 5.29 -16.41 6.89
C GLY A 13 6.21 -15.20 6.64
N GLN A 14 7.51 -15.46 6.51
CA GLN A 14 8.51 -14.45 6.23
C GLN A 14 8.53 -14.09 4.75
N VAL A 15 8.09 -12.87 4.41
CA VAL A 15 8.07 -12.35 3.03
C VAL A 15 8.40 -10.86 3.04
N GLN A 16 8.62 -10.27 1.87
CA GLN A 16 8.93 -8.85 1.71
C GLN A 16 7.85 -7.94 2.32
N ALA A 17 8.27 -6.79 2.82
CA ALA A 17 7.40 -5.75 3.35
C ALA A 17 6.64 -5.03 2.23
N ALA A 18 5.44 -4.59 2.57
CA ALA A 18 4.65 -3.68 1.76
C ALA A 18 4.01 -2.61 2.66
N TYR A 19 4.11 -1.35 2.25
CA TYR A 19 3.62 -0.18 2.97
C TYR A 19 2.42 0.40 2.24
N LEU A 20 1.25 0.33 2.86
CA LEU A 20 -0.01 0.76 2.26
C LEU A 20 -0.59 1.93 3.04
N CYS A 21 -1.19 2.92 2.37
CA CYS A 21 -2.03 3.88 3.10
C CYS A 21 -3.23 3.17 3.75
N GLN A 22 -3.67 3.66 4.91
CA GLN A 22 -4.78 3.02 5.63
C GLN A 22 -6.07 2.97 4.81
N HIS A 23 -6.23 3.86 3.83
CA HIS A 23 -7.42 3.95 3.00
C HIS A 23 -7.58 2.72 2.12
N LEU A 24 -6.49 2.18 1.56
CA LEU A 24 -6.53 0.92 0.79
C LEU A 24 -7.04 -0.23 1.67
N LEU A 25 -6.54 -0.33 2.90
CA LEU A 25 -7.00 -1.35 3.85
C LEU A 25 -8.45 -1.15 4.29
N ALA A 26 -8.91 0.10 4.42
CA ALA A 26 -10.31 0.40 4.67
C ALA A 26 -11.20 -0.06 3.51
N GLY A 27 -10.73 0.07 2.26
CA GLY A 27 -11.40 -0.44 1.05
C GLY A 27 -11.70 -1.93 1.07
N LEU A 28 -10.85 -2.74 1.73
CA LEU A 28 -11.12 -4.17 1.96
C LEU A 28 -12.28 -4.41 2.93
N THR A 29 -12.38 -3.55 3.94
CA THR A 29 -13.38 -3.69 5.02
C THR A 29 -14.76 -3.25 4.53
N ASP A 30 -14.83 -2.09 3.87
CA ASP A 30 -16.09 -1.54 3.35
C ASP A 30 -16.43 -2.04 1.92
N ARG A 31 -15.52 -2.80 1.31
CA ARG A 31 -15.62 -3.36 -0.06
C ARG A 31 -15.72 -2.29 -1.15
N SER A 32 -15.23 -1.08 -0.90
CA SER A 32 -15.17 0.03 -1.86
C SER A 32 -13.76 0.18 -2.44
N PRO A 33 -13.58 0.00 -3.76
CA PRO A 33 -12.33 0.34 -4.44
C PRO A 33 -11.97 1.81 -4.28
N ARG A 34 -10.67 2.09 -4.28
CA ARG A 34 -10.14 3.46 -4.12
C ARG A 34 -9.03 3.80 -5.13
N GLY A 35 -8.82 2.93 -6.12
CA GLY A 35 -7.67 2.93 -6.99
C GLY A 35 -6.39 2.57 -6.23
N VAL A 36 -5.42 2.01 -6.93
CA VAL A 36 -4.13 1.62 -6.35
C VAL A 36 -2.99 2.12 -7.22
N ASN A 37 -2.12 2.92 -6.62
CA ASN A 37 -0.86 3.37 -7.17
C ASN A 37 0.24 2.74 -6.33
N TRP A 38 1.30 2.22 -6.95
CA TRP A 38 2.39 1.60 -6.21
C TRP A 38 3.72 1.67 -6.94
N VAL A 39 4.79 1.61 -6.17
CA VAL A 39 6.17 1.47 -6.63
C VAL A 39 6.93 0.49 -5.75
N THR A 40 8.02 -0.05 -6.27
CA THR A 40 8.98 -0.86 -5.50
C THR A 40 10.20 0.00 -5.18
N ASP A 41 10.68 -0.03 -3.94
CA ASP A 41 11.91 0.65 -3.54
C ASP A 41 13.18 -0.21 -3.75
N GLU A 42 14.33 0.32 -3.34
CA GLU A 42 15.62 -0.36 -3.48
C GLU A 42 15.78 -1.65 -2.66
N ASN A 43 14.89 -1.89 -1.69
CA ASN A 43 14.86 -3.08 -0.83
C ASN A 43 13.77 -4.08 -1.25
N ASP A 44 13.25 -3.96 -2.48
CA ASP A 44 12.11 -4.73 -2.99
C ASP A 44 10.81 -4.55 -2.17
N ALA A 45 10.72 -3.52 -1.33
CA ALA A 45 9.51 -3.24 -0.58
C ALA A 45 8.50 -2.47 -1.44
N VAL A 46 7.25 -2.89 -1.38
CA VAL A 46 6.16 -2.18 -2.07
C VAL A 46 5.76 -0.96 -1.26
N ASN A 47 5.61 0.18 -1.93
CA ASN A 47 4.98 1.37 -1.38
C ASN A 47 3.74 1.65 -2.20
N ALA A 48 2.56 1.56 -1.59
CA ALA A 48 1.27 1.65 -2.27
C ALA A 48 0.31 2.65 -1.60
N TRP A 49 -0.46 3.38 -2.41
CA TRP A 49 -1.40 4.38 -1.95
C TRP A 49 -2.61 4.50 -2.89
N CYS A 50 -3.72 5.01 -2.38
CA CYS A 50 -4.95 5.17 -3.18
C CYS A 50 -4.94 6.46 -4.00
N ASP A 51 -5.87 6.59 -4.94
CA ASP A 51 -6.01 7.79 -5.80
C ASP A 51 -6.28 9.08 -5.01
N GLY A 52 -6.94 8.94 -3.85
CA GLY A 52 -7.13 10.05 -2.91
C GLY A 52 -5.80 10.53 -2.31
N CYS A 53 -4.91 9.59 -1.98
CA CYS A 53 -3.56 9.93 -1.51
C CYS A 53 -2.70 10.49 -2.65
N GLU A 54 -2.83 9.99 -3.87
CA GLU A 54 -2.13 10.53 -5.06
C GLU A 54 -2.53 12.00 -5.29
N SER A 55 -3.83 12.27 -5.29
CA SER A 55 -4.37 13.63 -5.42
C SER A 55 -3.87 14.55 -4.30
N TYR A 56 -3.82 14.03 -3.06
CA TYR A 56 -3.31 14.77 -1.92
C TYR A 56 -1.80 15.04 -2.03
N LEU A 57 -1.01 14.08 -2.53
CA LEU A 57 0.42 14.21 -2.76
C LEU A 57 0.69 15.33 -3.77
N LEU A 58 0.04 15.29 -4.93
CA LEU A 58 0.14 16.30 -6.00
C LEU A 58 -0.24 17.70 -5.49
N ALA A 59 -1.30 17.82 -4.68
CA ALA A 59 -1.73 19.09 -4.11
C ALA A 59 -0.77 19.65 -3.05
N ASN A 60 0.15 18.84 -2.52
CA ASN A 60 1.08 19.20 -1.44
C ASN A 60 2.55 19.12 -1.87
N GLY A 61 2.84 19.37 -3.15
CA GLY A 61 4.21 19.46 -3.66
C GLY A 61 4.79 18.17 -4.21
N ASN A 62 3.96 17.13 -4.36
CA ASN A 62 4.33 15.81 -4.88
C ASN A 62 5.44 15.12 -4.06
N GLU A 63 5.40 15.28 -2.73
CA GLU A 63 6.43 14.77 -1.82
C GLU A 63 5.82 14.09 -0.59
N TRP A 64 6.40 12.95 -0.22
CA TRP A 64 6.13 12.28 1.05
C TRP A 64 6.87 13.02 2.17
N ASN A 65 6.09 13.70 3.02
CA ASN A 65 6.56 14.47 4.17
C ASN A 65 5.59 14.26 5.34
N ASP A 66 5.89 14.82 6.50
CA ASP A 66 5.07 14.67 7.72
C ASP A 66 3.57 14.90 7.48
N ARG A 67 3.19 15.84 6.60
CA ARG A 67 1.78 16.15 6.31
C ARG A 67 1.13 15.11 5.40
N THR A 68 1.79 14.68 4.33
CA THR A 68 1.25 13.69 3.38
C THR A 68 1.26 12.29 3.98
N GLU A 69 2.28 11.96 4.77
CA GLU A 69 2.35 10.71 5.54
C GLU A 69 1.30 10.67 6.66
N ALA A 70 1.08 11.77 7.40
CA ALA A 70 0.03 11.84 8.41
C ALA A 70 -1.38 11.70 7.82
N HIS A 71 -1.58 12.14 6.57
CA HIS A 71 -2.83 11.91 5.85
C HIS A 71 -2.99 10.45 5.44
N ALA A 72 -1.94 9.83 4.89
CA ALA A 72 -1.98 8.45 4.42
C ALA A 72 -2.05 7.41 5.54
N GLN A 73 -1.51 7.73 6.72
CA GLN A 73 -1.41 6.84 7.88
C GLN A 73 -0.92 5.44 7.50
N ILE A 74 0.28 5.39 6.90
CA ILE A 74 0.89 4.19 6.32
C ILE A 74 0.88 3.00 7.30
N LYS A 75 0.58 1.82 6.75
CA LYS A 75 0.51 0.54 7.45
C LYS A 75 1.45 -0.46 6.80
N LEU A 76 2.17 -1.21 7.63
CA LEU A 76 2.99 -2.32 7.19
C LEU A 76 2.12 -3.57 7.02
N VAL A 77 2.20 -4.18 5.85
CA VAL A 77 1.68 -5.52 5.53
C VAL A 77 2.78 -6.31 4.82
N CYS A 78 2.49 -7.56 4.51
CA CYS A 78 3.40 -8.41 3.75
C CYS A 78 3.09 -8.33 2.25
N ARG A 79 4.08 -8.56 1.39
CA ARG A 79 3.96 -8.48 -0.07
C ARG A 79 2.78 -9.31 -0.60
N ASN A 80 2.65 -10.55 -0.15
CA ASN A 80 1.57 -11.43 -0.58
C ASN A 80 0.17 -10.92 -0.15
N CYS A 81 0.06 -10.22 0.99
CA CYS A 81 -1.20 -9.58 1.38
C CYS A 81 -1.52 -8.38 0.47
N PHE A 82 -0.51 -7.67 -0.01
CA PHE A 82 -0.70 -6.62 -1.01
C PHE A 82 -1.12 -7.21 -2.36
N ASP A 83 -0.48 -8.27 -2.85
CA ASP A 83 -0.83 -8.89 -4.14
C ASP A 83 -2.28 -9.44 -4.13
N ASP A 84 -2.73 -10.02 -2.99
CA ASP A 84 -4.12 -10.41 -2.75
C ASP A 84 -5.08 -9.20 -2.83
N PHE A 85 -4.67 -8.05 -2.26
CA PHE A 85 -5.44 -6.80 -2.30
C PHE A 85 -5.54 -6.23 -3.71
N GLU A 86 -4.41 -6.11 -4.42
CA GLU A 86 -4.35 -5.57 -5.78
C GLU A 86 -5.22 -6.40 -6.74
N SER A 87 -5.17 -7.72 -6.59
CA SER A 87 -6.03 -8.63 -7.35
C SER A 87 -7.52 -8.38 -7.06
N PHE A 88 -7.90 -8.06 -5.83
CA PHE A 88 -9.29 -7.72 -5.49
C PHE A 88 -9.73 -6.37 -6.07
N ASP A 89 -8.88 -5.34 -5.99
CA ASP A 89 -9.20 -3.98 -6.45
C ASP A 89 -9.35 -3.94 -7.98
N THR A 90 -8.42 -4.58 -8.69
CA THR A 90 -8.39 -4.65 -10.17
C THR A 90 -9.55 -5.45 -10.77
N LEU A 91 -10.10 -6.45 -10.05
CA LEU A 91 -11.28 -7.19 -10.51
C LEU A 91 -12.56 -6.35 -10.53
N LYS A 92 -12.62 -5.24 -9.78
CA LYS A 92 -13.83 -4.40 -9.68
C LYS A 92 -13.92 -3.29 -10.71
N GLU A 93 -12.82 -2.93 -11.38
CA GLU A 93 -12.85 -1.99 -12.51
C GLU A 93 -13.30 -2.65 -13.82
N ALA A 94 -13.34 -3.98 -13.88
CA ALA A 94 -13.63 -4.76 -15.09
C ALA A 94 -15.11 -5.17 -15.28
N ASN A 95 -16.07 -4.59 -14.54
CA ASN A 95 -17.51 -4.91 -14.66
C ASN A 95 -18.37 -3.67 -14.94
#